data_AF-A0A0F9WFT9-F1
#
_entry.id   AF-A0A0F9WFT9-F1
#
_cell.length_a   1.000
_cell.length_b   1.000
_cell.length_c   1.000
_cell.angle_alpha   90.00
_cell.angle_beta   90.00
_cell.angle_gamma   90.00
#
_symmetry.space_group_name_H-M   'P 1'
#
loop_
_entity.id
_entity.type
_entity.pdbx_description
1 polymer ?
#
loop_
_entity_poly.entity_id
_entity_poly.type
_entity_poly.pdbx_seq_one_letter_code
_entity_poly.pdbx_strand_id
1 'polypeptide(L)'
;MNNSDDEKIEKLELHIACRPEDDFRDILAYADKRKGIVWTPEEEEILVEGLKKYGKGHWKQILDSFKDDLNPNRRMKDLSDKVRILEKQTTYQKRSKQDWWEVDQNNNPVCKMGEKVIYRAKLPYEAAFKCAYTKNYTSGETKYIKICYEEAGKFWYHLYIATYHKNENARNRIKVRKISGQSPYRKDGM
;
A
#
# COMPACT_ATOMS: atom_id res chain seq x y z
N MET A 1 7.30 60.41 -12.16
CA MET A 1 8.66 60.16 -11.67
C MET A 1 8.67 58.76 -11.10
N ASN A 2 9.01 57.81 -11.98
CA ASN A 2 9.50 56.48 -11.64
C ASN A 2 10.79 56.65 -10.82
N ASN A 3 11.07 55.78 -9.85
CA ASN A 3 12.42 55.53 -9.29
C ASN A 3 12.42 54.63 -8.03
N SER A 4 11.27 54.28 -7.45
CA SER A 4 11.22 53.40 -6.25
C SER A 4 10.84 51.95 -6.56
N ASP A 5 10.33 51.70 -7.76
CA ASP A 5 10.10 50.34 -8.24
C ASP A 5 11.44 49.69 -8.65
N ASP A 6 12.42 50.49 -9.07
CA ASP A 6 13.59 49.99 -9.79
C ASP A 6 14.63 49.27 -8.90
N GLU A 7 14.89 49.70 -7.67
CA GLU A 7 15.93 49.09 -6.80
C GLU A 7 15.53 47.76 -6.13
N LYS A 8 14.23 47.49 -5.98
CA LYS A 8 13.74 46.25 -5.33
C LYS A 8 13.36 45.18 -6.34
N ILE A 9 12.95 45.59 -7.54
CA ILE A 9 12.93 44.75 -8.73
C ILE A 9 14.33 44.15 -8.94
N GLU A 10 15.39 44.97 -8.87
CA GLU A 10 16.78 44.53 -9.07
C GLU A 10 17.29 43.50 -8.04
N LYS A 11 16.91 43.63 -6.76
CA LYS A 11 17.33 42.68 -5.70
C LYS A 11 16.60 41.34 -5.71
N LEU A 12 15.39 41.27 -6.25
CA LEU A 12 14.66 40.00 -6.40
C LEU A 12 14.99 39.31 -7.72
N GLU A 13 15.22 40.09 -8.79
CA GLU A 13 15.80 39.61 -10.05
C GLU A 13 17.16 38.90 -9.82
N LEU A 14 17.98 39.40 -8.88
CA LEU A 14 19.23 38.77 -8.47
C LEU A 14 19.08 37.42 -7.75
N HIS A 15 17.97 37.16 -7.06
CA HIS A 15 17.76 35.86 -6.38
C HIS A 15 17.12 34.82 -7.31
N ILE A 16 16.27 35.27 -8.23
CA ILE A 16 15.66 34.46 -9.30
C ILE A 16 16.74 33.92 -10.26
N ALA A 17 17.80 34.70 -10.50
CA ALA A 17 18.85 34.36 -11.47
C ALA A 17 19.78 33.18 -11.08
N CYS A 18 19.70 32.63 -9.85
CA CYS A 18 20.61 31.57 -9.40
C CYS A 18 19.97 30.18 -9.21
N ARG A 19 18.72 29.94 -9.64
CA ARG A 19 18.20 28.56 -9.77
C ARG A 19 17.42 28.37 -11.07
N PRO A 20 17.89 27.48 -11.97
CA PRO A 20 17.25 27.24 -13.25
C PRO A 20 15.83 26.68 -13.06
N GLU A 21 14.87 27.40 -13.65
CA GLU A 21 13.66 27.02 -14.38
C GLU A 21 12.98 25.63 -14.26
N ASP A 22 13.10 24.88 -13.15
CA ASP A 22 12.30 23.66 -12.96
C ASP A 22 11.28 23.77 -11.81
N ASP A 23 10.01 23.54 -12.18
CA ASP A 23 9.02 22.73 -11.44
C ASP A 23 8.03 23.30 -10.40
N PHE A 24 7.62 24.57 -10.45
CA PHE A 24 6.40 24.96 -9.69
C PHE A 24 5.08 24.50 -10.34
N ARG A 25 5.05 24.30 -11.67
CA ARG A 25 3.88 23.72 -12.36
C ARG A 25 3.72 22.22 -12.08
N ASP A 26 4.84 21.51 -11.93
CA ASP A 26 4.85 20.07 -11.65
C ASP A 26 4.42 19.75 -10.22
N ILE A 27 4.69 20.63 -9.26
CA ILE A 27 4.21 20.51 -7.87
C ILE A 27 2.67 20.59 -7.77
N LEU A 28 2.03 21.47 -8.54
CA LEU A 28 0.56 21.56 -8.59
C LEU A 28 -0.08 20.43 -9.41
N ALA A 29 0.59 19.96 -10.47
CA ALA A 29 0.15 18.79 -11.24
C ALA A 29 0.15 17.50 -10.41
N TYR A 30 1.04 17.38 -9.42
CA TYR A 30 1.07 16.23 -8.49
C TYR A 30 -0.07 16.23 -7.47
N ALA A 31 -0.68 17.39 -7.21
CA ALA A 31 -1.78 17.55 -6.26
C ALA A 31 -3.15 17.20 -6.87
N ASP A 32 -3.29 17.23 -8.20
CA ASP A 32 -4.52 16.83 -8.91
C ASP A 32 -4.51 15.33 -9.27
N LYS A 33 -4.04 14.49 -8.33
CA LYS A 33 -4.24 13.04 -8.43
C LYS A 33 -5.72 12.77 -8.30
N ARG A 34 -6.38 12.49 -9.43
CA ARG A 34 -7.77 12.05 -9.49
C ARG A 34 -8.06 11.06 -8.38
N LYS A 35 -9.06 11.38 -7.56
CA LYS A 35 -9.54 10.49 -6.49
C LYS A 35 -9.88 9.14 -7.13
N GLY A 36 -9.39 8.05 -6.56
CA GLY A 36 -9.67 6.70 -7.04
C GLY A 36 -11.18 6.46 -7.01
N ILE A 37 -11.79 6.28 -8.18
CA ILE A 37 -13.22 5.97 -8.31
C ILE A 37 -13.38 4.47 -8.01
N VAL A 38 -14.15 4.16 -6.96
CA VAL A 38 -14.48 2.78 -6.56
C VAL A 38 -15.33 2.14 -7.64
N TRP A 39 -15.08 0.86 -7.95
CA TRP A 39 -15.90 0.08 -8.89
C TRP A 39 -17.16 -0.42 -8.19
N THR A 40 -18.33 -0.24 -8.80
CA THR A 40 -19.57 -0.83 -8.31
C THR A 40 -19.77 -2.23 -8.88
N PRO A 41 -20.54 -3.12 -8.21
CA PRO A 41 -20.84 -4.44 -8.74
C PRO A 41 -21.51 -4.39 -10.12
N GLU A 42 -22.37 -3.41 -10.37
CA GLU A 42 -23.06 -3.22 -11.64
C GLU A 42 -22.06 -2.89 -12.77
N GLU A 43 -21.13 -1.96 -12.52
CA GLU A 43 -20.04 -1.65 -13.47
C GLU A 43 -19.18 -2.90 -13.78
N GLU A 44 -18.98 -3.77 -12.80
CA GLU A 44 -18.22 -5.01 -12.99
C GLU A 44 -18.97 -6.02 -13.86
N GLU A 45 -20.29 -6.15 -13.70
CA GLU A 45 -21.13 -7.00 -14.54
C GLU A 45 -21.13 -6.52 -16.00
N ILE A 46 -21.29 -5.21 -16.21
CA ILE A 46 -21.21 -4.57 -17.53
C ILE A 46 -19.84 -4.80 -18.17
N LEU A 47 -18.76 -4.68 -17.38
CA LEU A 47 -17.41 -4.96 -17.89
C LEU A 47 -17.26 -6.42 -18.32
N VAL A 48 -17.84 -7.36 -17.58
CA VAL A 48 -17.85 -8.78 -17.94
C VAL A 48 -18.70 -9.02 -19.20
N GLU A 49 -19.83 -8.34 -19.37
CA GLU A 49 -20.63 -8.39 -20.59
C GLU A 49 -19.88 -7.84 -21.79
N GLY A 50 -19.24 -6.67 -21.64
CA GLY A 50 -18.40 -6.08 -22.67
C GLY A 50 -17.23 -6.98 -23.08
N LEU A 51 -16.62 -7.68 -22.11
CA LEU A 51 -15.62 -8.70 -22.37
C LEU A 51 -16.18 -9.90 -23.14
N LYS A 52 -17.40 -10.36 -22.82
CA LYS A 52 -18.06 -11.45 -23.55
C LYS A 52 -18.39 -11.06 -24.99
N LYS A 53 -18.79 -9.80 -25.21
CA LYS A 53 -19.22 -9.29 -26.52
C LYS A 53 -18.07 -8.92 -27.45
N TYR A 54 -17.07 -8.19 -26.95
CA TYR A 54 -15.98 -7.64 -27.77
C TYR A 54 -14.64 -8.37 -27.57
N GLY A 55 -14.48 -9.11 -26.48
CA GLY A 55 -13.21 -9.75 -26.13
C GLY A 55 -12.21 -8.82 -25.44
N LYS A 56 -11.11 -9.41 -25.00
CA LYS A 56 -10.03 -8.71 -24.29
C LYS A 56 -9.20 -7.86 -25.26
N GLY A 57 -8.88 -6.63 -24.89
CA GLY A 57 -8.08 -5.70 -25.72
C GLY A 57 -8.93 -4.66 -26.46
N HIS A 58 -10.21 -4.93 -26.66
CA HIS A 58 -11.17 -4.02 -27.30
C HIS A 58 -11.77 -2.99 -26.33
N TRP A 59 -10.93 -2.45 -25.44
CA TRP A 59 -11.36 -1.60 -24.33
C TRP A 59 -12.05 -0.31 -24.75
N LYS A 60 -11.61 0.29 -25.86
CA LYS A 60 -12.25 1.50 -26.40
C LYS A 60 -13.68 1.20 -26.86
N GLN A 61 -13.89 0.08 -27.55
CA GLN A 61 -15.21 -0.34 -28.01
C GLN A 61 -16.14 -0.66 -26.84
N ILE A 62 -15.61 -1.32 -25.79
CA ILE A 62 -16.37 -1.59 -24.57
C ILE A 62 -16.76 -0.26 -23.88
N LEU A 63 -15.81 0.66 -23.71
CA LEU A 63 -16.08 1.96 -23.09
C LEU A 63 -17.10 2.77 -23.87
N ASP A 64 -17.00 2.81 -25.20
CA ASP A 64 -17.91 3.56 -26.07
C ASP A 64 -19.31 2.93 -26.11
N SER A 65 -19.41 1.60 -26.02
CA SER A 65 -20.69 0.88 -26.09
C SER A 65 -21.49 0.92 -24.79
N PHE A 66 -20.80 1.00 -23.65
CA PHE A 66 -21.39 1.02 -22.31
C PHE A 66 -21.12 2.35 -21.59
N LYS A 67 -20.99 3.44 -22.36
CA LYS A 67 -20.61 4.75 -21.84
C LYS A 67 -21.64 5.32 -20.86
N ASP A 68 -22.91 5.00 -21.07
CA ASP A 68 -24.02 5.50 -20.25
C ASP A 68 -24.14 4.73 -18.93
N ASP A 69 -23.75 3.46 -18.91
CA ASP A 69 -23.83 2.60 -17.72
C ASP A 69 -22.54 2.63 -16.87
N LEU A 70 -21.39 2.95 -17.47
CA LEU A 70 -20.12 3.14 -16.77
C LEU A 70 -19.98 4.57 -16.24
N ASN A 71 -19.19 4.76 -15.19
CA ASN A 71 -18.91 6.11 -14.72
C ASN A 71 -18.24 6.95 -15.83
N PRO A 72 -18.71 8.19 -16.10
CA PRO A 72 -18.25 9.01 -17.23
C PRO A 72 -16.76 9.38 -17.16
N ASN A 73 -16.15 9.31 -15.97
CA ASN A 73 -14.74 9.58 -15.77
C ASN A 73 -13.82 8.35 -16.00
N ARG A 74 -14.39 7.18 -16.31
CA ARG A 74 -13.64 5.95 -16.62
C ARG A 74 -12.91 6.10 -17.95
N ARG A 75 -11.70 5.56 -18.01
CA ARG A 75 -10.90 5.47 -19.23
C ARG A 75 -10.73 4.01 -19.63
N MET A 76 -10.40 3.77 -20.89
CA MET A 76 -10.12 2.41 -21.38
C MET A 76 -9.02 1.71 -20.56
N LYS A 77 -8.05 2.47 -20.04
CA LYS A 77 -7.00 1.92 -19.15
C LYS A 77 -7.58 1.39 -17.83
N ASP A 78 -8.59 2.07 -17.27
CA ASP A 78 -9.21 1.65 -16.01
C ASP A 78 -9.91 0.30 -16.17
N LEU A 79 -10.58 0.08 -17.31
CA LEU A 79 -11.17 -1.21 -17.67
C LEU A 79 -10.10 -2.30 -17.75
N SER A 80 -9.04 -2.07 -18.52
CA SER A 80 -7.94 -3.03 -18.65
C SER A 80 -7.30 -3.35 -17.29
N ASP A 81 -7.07 -2.35 -16.44
CA ASP A 81 -6.50 -2.54 -15.11
C ASP A 81 -7.46 -3.30 -14.19
N LYS A 82 -8.77 -3.03 -14.27
CA LYS A 82 -9.78 -3.75 -13.52
C LYS A 82 -9.85 -5.22 -13.92
N VAL A 83 -9.89 -5.53 -15.21
CA VAL A 83 -9.85 -6.92 -15.71
C VAL A 83 -8.57 -7.61 -15.25
N ARG A 84 -7.43 -6.94 -15.34
CA ARG A 84 -6.16 -7.47 -14.82
C ARG A 84 -6.22 -7.77 -13.33
N ILE A 85 -6.90 -6.95 -12.53
CA ILE A 85 -7.09 -7.20 -11.09
C ILE A 85 -8.06 -8.37 -10.85
N LEU A 86 -9.15 -8.46 -11.62
CA LEU A 86 -10.14 -9.54 -11.52
C LEU A 86 -9.52 -10.91 -11.89
N GLU A 87 -8.71 -10.95 -12.96
CA GLU A 87 -8.03 -12.16 -13.41
C GLU A 87 -6.87 -12.57 -12.48
N LYS A 88 -6.17 -11.59 -11.90
CA LYS A 88 -5.07 -11.87 -10.97
C LYS A 88 -5.68 -12.36 -9.66
N GLN A 89 -5.69 -13.69 -9.49
CA GLN A 89 -5.76 -14.27 -8.16
C GLN A 89 -4.58 -13.76 -7.34
N THR A 90 -4.86 -12.80 -6.46
CA THR A 90 -3.83 -12.17 -5.63
C THR A 90 -3.16 -13.24 -4.76
N THR A 91 -1.91 -12.99 -4.36
CA THR A 91 -1.21 -13.87 -3.41
C THR A 91 -2.05 -14.10 -2.15
N TYR A 92 -2.87 -13.12 -1.76
CA TYR A 92 -3.81 -13.22 -0.65
C TYR A 92 -4.95 -14.24 -0.88
N GLN A 93 -5.50 -14.29 -2.09
CA GLN A 93 -6.58 -15.22 -2.43
C GLN A 93 -6.07 -16.67 -2.50
N LYS A 94 -4.89 -16.87 -3.08
CA LYS A 94 -4.28 -18.22 -3.23
C LYS A 94 -3.85 -18.84 -1.90
N ARG A 95 -3.47 -18.01 -0.91
CA ARG A 95 -2.93 -18.50 0.37
C ARG A 95 -4.03 -18.91 1.33
N SER A 96 -3.88 -20.10 1.89
CA SER A 96 -4.59 -20.54 3.08
C SER A 96 -4.10 -19.77 4.32
N LYS A 97 -4.88 -19.81 5.39
CA LYS A 97 -4.45 -19.26 6.68
C LYS A 97 -3.39 -20.20 7.25
N GLN A 98 -2.31 -19.61 7.73
CA GLN A 98 -1.21 -20.30 8.41
C GLN A 98 -1.14 -19.84 9.87
N ASP A 99 -0.51 -20.66 10.69
CA ASP A 99 -0.24 -20.37 12.09
C ASP A 99 1.14 -19.73 12.23
N TRP A 100 1.16 -18.54 12.83
CA TRP A 100 2.36 -17.75 13.06
C TRP A 100 2.57 -17.58 14.55
N TRP A 101 3.80 -17.53 15.04
CA TRP A 101 4.08 -17.24 16.44
C TRP A 101 5.23 -16.25 16.59
N GLU A 102 5.26 -15.54 17.71
CA GLU A 102 6.33 -14.61 18.04
C GLU A 102 7.58 -15.39 18.51
N VAL A 103 8.75 -14.92 18.09
CA VAL A 103 10.03 -15.46 18.54
C VAL A 103 10.95 -14.35 19.07
N ASP A 104 11.85 -14.71 19.96
CA ASP A 104 12.87 -13.81 20.49
C ASP A 104 14.03 -13.59 19.49
N GLN A 105 15.06 -12.87 19.94
CA GLN A 105 16.26 -12.64 19.14
C GLN A 105 16.99 -13.96 18.79
N ASN A 106 16.92 -14.94 19.68
CA ASN A 106 17.56 -16.26 19.58
C ASN A 106 16.69 -17.31 18.84
N ASN A 107 15.54 -16.90 18.28
CA ASN A 107 14.56 -17.75 17.61
C ASN A 107 13.74 -18.70 18.52
N ASN A 108 13.76 -18.48 19.83
CA ASN A 108 12.90 -19.22 20.75
C ASN A 108 11.49 -18.63 20.74
N PRO A 109 10.43 -19.46 20.86
CA PRO A 109 9.06 -18.98 20.91
C PRO A 109 8.82 -18.10 22.15
N VAL A 110 8.20 -16.95 21.94
CA VAL A 110 7.76 -16.09 23.04
C VAL A 110 6.46 -16.65 23.59
N CYS A 111 6.52 -17.17 24.81
CA CYS A 111 5.35 -17.69 25.52
C CYS A 111 4.71 -16.58 26.37
N LYS A 112 3.38 -16.49 26.34
CA LYS A 112 2.60 -15.70 27.32
C LYS A 112 1.90 -16.70 28.23
N MET A 113 2.11 -16.57 29.55
CA MET A 113 1.55 -17.50 30.55
C MET A 113 1.94 -18.98 30.32
N GLY A 114 3.17 -19.23 29.83
CA GLY A 114 3.67 -20.59 29.58
C GLY A 114 3.24 -21.21 28.25
N GLU A 115 2.30 -20.60 27.52
CA GLU A 115 1.84 -21.08 26.21
C GLU A 115 2.36 -20.22 25.06
N LYS A 116 2.65 -20.86 23.93
CA LYS A 116 3.02 -20.15 22.68
C LYS A 116 1.81 -19.39 22.14
N VAL A 117 2.00 -18.11 21.82
CA VAL A 117 0.92 -17.31 21.23
C VAL A 117 0.87 -17.54 19.73
N ILE A 118 -0.24 -18.12 19.25
CA ILE A 118 -0.46 -18.41 17.84
C ILE A 118 -1.37 -17.35 17.21
N TYR A 119 -0.91 -16.76 16.11
CA TYR A 119 -1.63 -15.80 15.29
C TYR A 119 -2.00 -16.46 13.96
N ARG A 120 -3.28 -16.83 13.78
CA ARG A 120 -3.76 -17.39 12.51
C ARG A 120 -3.98 -16.28 11.47
N ALA A 121 -3.19 -16.29 10.40
CA ALA A 121 -3.20 -15.24 9.36
C ALA A 121 -2.74 -15.76 8.00
N LYS A 122 -3.13 -15.09 6.91
CA LYS A 122 -2.70 -15.49 5.55
C LYS A 122 -1.32 -14.96 5.18
N LEU A 123 -0.97 -13.80 5.74
CA LEU A 123 0.26 -13.08 5.43
C LEU A 123 1.05 -12.79 6.71
N PRO A 124 2.39 -12.74 6.61
CA PRO A 124 3.25 -12.40 7.74
C PRO A 124 2.94 -11.02 8.31
N TYR A 125 2.62 -10.05 7.44
CA TYR A 125 2.27 -8.70 7.88
C TYR A 125 1.04 -8.68 8.79
N GLU A 126 0.00 -9.46 8.47
CA GLU A 126 -1.20 -9.54 9.30
C GLU A 126 -0.91 -10.16 10.67
N ALA A 127 -0.10 -11.21 10.71
CA ALA A 127 0.34 -11.82 11.96
C ALA A 127 1.17 -10.84 12.82
N ALA A 128 2.13 -10.14 12.21
CA ALA A 128 2.93 -9.12 12.89
C ALA A 128 2.07 -7.97 13.40
N PHE A 129 1.08 -7.53 12.62
CA PHE A 129 0.12 -6.51 13.02
C PHE A 129 -0.72 -6.97 14.20
N LYS A 130 -1.28 -8.18 14.17
CA LYS A 130 -2.01 -8.76 15.31
C LYS A 130 -1.11 -8.84 16.55
N CYS A 131 0.13 -9.30 16.40
CA CYS A 131 1.11 -9.34 17.48
C CYS A 131 1.33 -7.94 18.07
N ALA A 132 1.52 -6.93 17.22
CA ALA A 132 1.69 -5.55 17.64
C ALA A 132 0.53 -5.09 18.54
N TYR A 133 -0.72 -5.31 18.15
CA TYR A 133 -1.88 -4.91 18.96
C TYR A 133 -1.94 -5.55 20.35
N THR A 134 -1.30 -6.71 20.54
CA THR A 134 -1.24 -7.36 21.86
C THR A 134 -0.12 -6.84 22.75
N LYS A 135 0.69 -5.90 22.27
CA LYS A 135 1.77 -5.27 23.04
C LYS A 135 1.29 -3.93 23.60
N ASN A 136 1.65 -3.65 24.84
CA ASN A 136 1.47 -2.33 25.43
C ASN A 136 2.54 -1.40 24.88
N TYR A 137 2.16 -0.22 24.41
CA TYR A 137 3.11 0.79 23.91
C TYR A 137 3.02 2.07 24.72
N THR A 138 4.15 2.72 24.92
CA THR A 138 4.22 4.12 25.33
C THR A 138 4.19 5.02 24.09
N SER A 139 3.74 6.28 24.23
CA SER A 139 3.69 7.25 23.13
C SER A 139 5.07 7.41 22.47
N GLY A 140 5.16 7.18 21.15
CA GLY A 140 6.42 7.26 20.39
C GLY A 140 7.33 6.04 20.50
N GLU A 141 6.93 5.01 21.26
CA GLU A 141 7.73 3.79 21.41
C GLU A 141 7.74 2.97 20.11
N THR A 142 8.90 2.38 19.83
CA THR A 142 9.07 1.41 18.75
C THR A 142 9.40 0.03 19.32
N LYS A 143 8.78 -1.01 18.77
CA LYS A 143 9.05 -2.40 19.17
C LYS A 143 9.38 -3.25 17.97
N TYR A 144 10.38 -4.10 18.15
CA TYR A 144 10.69 -5.15 17.20
C TYR A 144 9.73 -6.32 17.39
N ILE A 145 9.24 -6.85 16.28
CA ILE A 145 8.34 -7.99 16.23
C ILE A 145 8.95 -8.98 15.25
N LYS A 146 9.39 -10.11 15.77
CA LYS A 146 9.91 -11.22 14.97
C LYS A 146 8.90 -12.35 15.03
N ILE A 147 8.37 -12.71 13.88
CA ILE A 147 7.40 -13.80 13.75
C ILE A 147 7.99 -14.94 12.95
N CYS A 148 7.56 -16.14 13.27
CA CYS A 148 7.97 -17.38 12.64
C CYS A 148 6.75 -18.16 12.17
N TYR A 149 6.95 -18.97 11.13
CA TYR A 149 6.06 -20.04 10.75
C TYR A 149 6.87 -21.26 10.30
N GLU A 150 6.24 -22.42 10.29
CA GLU A 150 6.81 -23.67 9.79
C GLU A 150 6.13 -24.09 8.48
N GLU A 151 6.94 -24.48 7.50
CA GLU A 151 6.50 -25.04 6.23
C GLU A 151 7.50 -26.10 5.79
N ALA A 152 7.02 -27.34 5.58
CA ALA A 152 7.84 -28.50 5.20
C ALA A 152 9.04 -28.78 6.15
N GLY A 153 8.83 -28.64 7.47
CA GLY A 153 9.86 -28.88 8.48
C GLY A 153 10.96 -27.80 8.56
N LYS A 154 10.80 -26.70 7.81
CA LYS A 154 11.69 -25.54 7.86
C LYS A 154 10.98 -24.34 8.45
N PHE A 155 11.70 -23.64 9.34
CA PHE A 155 11.23 -22.40 9.94
C PHE A 155 11.60 -21.19 9.08
N TRP A 156 10.64 -20.27 8.95
CA TRP A 156 10.78 -19.04 8.17
C TRP A 156 10.49 -17.84 9.05
N TYR A 157 11.41 -16.87 9.03
CA TYR A 157 11.37 -15.73 9.94
C TYR A 157 11.10 -14.43 9.21
N HIS A 158 10.28 -13.57 9.83
CA HIS A 158 10.05 -12.22 9.39
C HIS A 158 10.23 -11.24 10.54
N LEU A 159 10.94 -10.15 10.27
CA LEU A 159 11.20 -9.08 11.23
C LEU A 159 10.47 -7.81 10.83
N TYR A 160 9.77 -7.24 11.80
CA TYR A 160 9.00 -6.02 11.67
C TYR A 160 9.35 -5.04 12.78
N ILE A 161 9.16 -3.75 12.49
CA ILE A 161 9.15 -2.69 13.49
C ILE A 161 7.73 -2.13 13.58
N ALA A 162 7.20 -2.08 14.80
CA ALA A 162 5.92 -1.47 15.12
C ALA A 162 6.18 -0.14 15.82
N THR A 163 5.60 0.94 15.29
CA THR A 163 5.67 2.29 15.86
C THR A 163 4.28 2.70 16.31
N TYR A 164 4.16 3.15 17.55
CA TYR A 164 2.92 3.67 18.09
C TYR A 164 2.87 5.19 18.01
N HIS A 165 1.86 5.70 17.30
CA HIS A 165 1.59 7.13 17.22
C HIS A 165 0.33 7.44 18.00
N LYS A 166 0.49 8.08 19.17
CA LYS A 166 -0.61 8.71 19.90
C LYS A 166 -0.95 10.01 19.19
N ASN A 167 -2.22 10.21 18.85
CA ASN A 167 -2.69 11.43 18.22
C ASN A 167 -3.81 12.00 19.08
N GLU A 168 -3.73 13.28 19.45
CA GLU A 168 -4.67 13.87 20.40
C GLU A 168 -6.06 14.08 19.76
N ASN A 169 -6.10 14.31 18.45
CA ASN A 169 -7.33 14.60 17.70
C ASN A 169 -7.82 13.42 16.83
N ALA A 170 -7.16 12.26 16.87
CA ALA A 170 -7.48 11.12 16.01
C ALA A 170 -7.28 9.78 16.72
N ARG A 171 -7.78 8.69 16.11
CA ARG A 171 -7.57 7.33 16.64
C ARG A 171 -6.07 7.00 16.69
N ASN A 172 -5.64 6.44 17.82
CA ASN A 172 -4.30 5.90 17.98
C ASN A 172 -3.99 4.92 16.86
N ARG A 173 -2.82 5.06 16.24
CA ARG A 173 -2.45 4.26 15.07
C ARG A 173 -1.13 3.54 15.30
N ILE A 174 -1.18 2.22 15.23
CA ILE A 174 0.01 1.38 15.14
C ILE A 174 0.41 1.28 13.66
N LYS A 175 1.65 1.62 13.34
CA LYS A 175 2.24 1.41 12.03
C LYS A 175 3.26 0.29 12.12
N VAL A 176 3.12 -0.73 11.27
CA VAL A 176 4.06 -1.84 11.18
C VAL A 176 4.82 -1.74 9.86
N ARG A 177 6.14 -1.82 9.91
CA ARG A 177 7.01 -1.83 8.72
C ARG A 177 7.87 -3.09 8.72
N LYS A 178 8.02 -3.70 7.55
CA LYS A 178 8.91 -4.86 7.38
C LYS A 178 10.36 -4.38 7.37
N ILE A 179 11.21 -4.98 8.19
CA ILE A 179 12.66 -4.78 8.17
C ILE A 179 13.31 -5.83 7.29
N SER A 180 13.05 -7.11 7.60
CA SER A 180 13.59 -8.23 6.85
C SER A 180 12.59 -9.38 6.83
N GLY A 181 12.81 -10.37 5.98
CA GLY A 181 12.05 -11.61 6.10
C GLY A 181 12.34 -12.59 4.99
N GLN A 182 12.47 -13.84 5.40
CA GLN A 182 12.75 -14.99 4.57
C GLN A 182 11.42 -15.63 4.16
N SER A 183 11.34 -16.14 2.93
CA SER A 183 10.13 -16.81 2.43
C SER A 183 10.57 -17.80 1.35
N PRO A 184 10.00 -19.02 1.31
CA PRO A 184 10.32 -20.01 0.28
C PRO A 184 9.94 -19.53 -1.12
N TYR A 185 9.03 -18.55 -1.19
CA TYR A 185 8.50 -18.00 -2.43
C TYR A 185 9.34 -16.86 -3.02
N ARG A 186 10.36 -16.36 -2.30
CA ARG A 186 11.33 -15.41 -2.86
C ARG A 186 12.53 -16.19 -3.38
N LYS A 187 12.60 -16.40 -4.69
CA LYS A 187 13.75 -17.03 -5.35
C LYS A 187 14.97 -16.11 -5.42
N ASP A 188 14.76 -14.79 -5.29
CA ASP A 188 15.84 -13.81 -5.29
C ASP A 188 16.18 -13.45 -3.85
N GLY A 189 17.29 -14.01 -3.37
CA GLY A 189 17.93 -13.57 -2.14
C GLY A 189 18.76 -12.32 -2.40
N MET A 190 18.11 -11.16 -2.51
CA MET A 190 18.68 -9.81 -2.27
C MET A 190 17.54 -8.84 -1.94
#